data_AF-A0A6I3EQH7-F1
#
_entry.id   AF-A0A6I3EQH7-F1
#
_cell.length_a   1.000
_cell.length_b   1.000
_cell.length_c   1.000
_cell.angle_alpha   90.00
_cell.angle_beta   90.00
_cell.angle_gamma   90.00
#
_symmetry.space_group_name_H-M   'P 1'
#
loop_
_entity.id
_entity.type
_entity.pdbx_description
1 polymer ?
#
loop_
_entity_poly.entity_id
_entity_poly.type
_entity_poly.pdbx_seq_one_letter_code
_entity_poly.pdbx_strand_id
1 'polypeptide(L)'
;MNSFKVASLAEHPHHWQTAAEWSFEAWKHDFLSDTVQTYLDQYALASTKSEELLEVFAAIDSQDDLLGVATLVDDDELPDAPEPGPWLAAVFVTP
;
A
#
# COMPACT_ATOMS: atom_id res chain seq x y z
N MET A 1 1.31 20.30 -14.67
CA MET A 1 1.53 18.92 -14.19
C MET A 1 2.14 19.04 -12.81
N ASN A 2 1.44 18.60 -11.78
CA ASN A 2 2.06 18.46 -10.47
C ASN A 2 3.13 17.37 -10.61
N SER A 3 4.37 17.69 -10.24
CA SER A 3 5.44 16.71 -10.18
C SER A 3 5.22 15.86 -8.95
N PHE A 4 5.30 14.53 -9.10
CA PHE A 4 5.28 13.61 -7.98
C PHE A 4 6.43 12.61 -8.11
N LYS A 5 6.79 11.98 -6.99
CA LYS A 5 7.71 10.86 -6.91
C LYS A 5 6.96 9.63 -6.40
N VAL A 6 7.45 8.45 -6.77
CA VAL A 6 7.07 7.19 -6.12
C VAL A 6 8.21 6.82 -5.18
N ALA A 7 7.93 6.61 -3.90
CA ALA A 7 8.89 6.27 -2.88
C ALA A 7 8.38 5.14 -2.00
N SER A 8 9.27 4.43 -1.29
CA SER A 8 8.86 3.44 -0.30
C SER A 8 8.11 4.13 0.83
N LEU A 9 6.90 3.66 1.15
CA LEU A 9 6.11 4.19 2.27
C LEU A 9 6.84 3.99 3.61
N ALA A 10 7.72 3.00 3.72
CA ALA A 10 8.54 2.77 4.92
C ALA A 10 9.47 3.95 5.25
N GLU A 11 9.89 4.73 4.24
CA GLU A 11 10.71 5.94 4.41
C GLU A 11 9.86 7.15 4.84
N HIS A 12 8.53 7.03 4.82
CA HIS A 12 7.56 8.09 5.05
C HIS A 12 6.51 7.72 6.14
N PRO A 13 6.93 7.44 7.39
CA PRO A 13 6.03 6.99 8.46
C PRO A 13 4.92 8.00 8.81
N HIS A 14 5.11 9.29 8.52
CA HIS A 14 4.09 10.32 8.71
C HIS A 14 2.88 10.15 7.78
N HIS A 15 3.01 9.40 6.68
CA HIS A 15 1.92 9.08 5.76
C HIS A 15 1.13 7.81 6.10
N TRP A 16 1.61 6.99 7.03
CA TRP A 16 1.03 5.67 7.30
C TRP A 16 -0.42 5.74 7.74
N GLN A 17 -0.75 6.69 8.62
CA GLN A 17 -2.13 6.84 9.11
C GLN A 17 -3.09 7.15 7.96
N THR A 18 -2.76 8.15 7.14
CA THR A 18 -3.59 8.55 5.98
C THR A 18 -3.70 7.42 4.95
N ALA A 19 -2.59 6.75 4.64
CA ALA A 19 -2.58 5.62 3.73
C ALA A 19 -3.46 4.45 4.23
N ALA A 20 -3.42 4.15 5.52
CA ALA A 20 -4.20 3.09 6.13
C ALA A 20 -5.70 3.42 6.16
N GLU A 21 -6.05 4.68 6.43
CA GLU A 21 -7.44 5.16 6.34
C GLU A 21 -7.99 5.05 4.91
N TRP A 22 -7.21 5.44 3.91
CA TRP A 22 -7.60 5.28 2.51
C TRP A 22 -7.76 3.82 2.12
N SER A 23 -6.83 2.96 2.54
CA SER A 23 -6.89 1.54 2.24
C SER A 23 -8.13 0.90 2.87
N PHE A 24 -8.38 1.17 4.14
CA PHE A 24 -9.60 0.69 4.80
C PHE A 24 -10.86 1.19 4.09
N GLU A 25 -10.96 2.49 3.79
CA GLU A 25 -12.15 3.01 3.12
C GLU A 25 -12.38 2.42 1.72
N ALA A 26 -11.30 2.17 0.97
CA ALA A 26 -11.36 1.57 -0.35
C ALA A 26 -11.81 0.10 -0.32
N TRP A 27 -11.34 -0.69 0.64
CA TRP A 27 -11.47 -2.16 0.64
C TRP A 27 -12.37 -2.75 1.72
N LYS A 28 -12.87 -1.96 2.68
CA LYS A 28 -13.78 -2.45 3.76
C LYS A 28 -15.03 -3.17 3.28
N HIS A 29 -15.44 -2.99 2.02
CA HIS A 29 -16.61 -3.65 1.45
C HIS A 29 -16.33 -5.09 1.01
N ASP A 30 -15.08 -5.38 0.62
CA ASP A 30 -14.62 -6.72 0.23
C ASP A 30 -14.03 -7.47 1.43
N PHE A 31 -13.33 -6.75 2.32
CA PHE A 31 -12.64 -7.30 3.48
C PHE A 31 -13.28 -6.81 4.79
N LEU A 32 -14.43 -7.40 5.15
CA LEU A 32 -15.26 -6.95 6.28
C LEU A 32 -14.59 -7.02 7.67
N SER A 33 -13.49 -7.78 7.79
CA SER A 33 -12.73 -7.94 9.04
C SER A 33 -11.52 -7.01 9.13
N ASP A 34 -11.17 -6.35 8.03
CA ASP A 34 -10.05 -5.42 8.01
C ASP A 34 -10.40 -4.16 8.81
N THR A 35 -9.37 -3.56 9.38
CA THR A 35 -9.44 -2.30 10.11
C THR A 35 -8.28 -1.41 9.66
N VAL A 36 -8.31 -0.13 10.03
CA VAL A 36 -7.14 0.75 9.83
C VAL A 36 -5.87 0.14 10.46
N GLN A 37 -6.01 -0.55 11.61
CA GLN A 37 -4.88 -1.21 12.26
C GLN A 37 -4.30 -2.35 11.42
N THR A 38 -5.14 -3.10 10.69
CA THR A 38 -4.69 -4.16 9.77
C THR A 38 -3.69 -3.61 8.75
N TYR A 39 -3.98 -2.47 8.14
CA TYR A 39 -3.06 -1.84 7.17
C TYR A 39 -1.82 -1.24 7.84
N LEU A 40 -1.95 -0.65 9.02
CA LEU A 40 -0.79 -0.17 9.79
C LEU A 40 0.18 -1.32 10.14
N ASP A 41 -0.35 -2.48 10.52
CA ASP A 41 0.45 -3.67 10.81
C ASP A 41 1.14 -4.20 9.55
N GLN A 42 0.46 -4.17 8.40
CA GLN A 42 1.07 -4.51 7.11
C GLN A 42 2.20 -3.53 6.73
N TYR A 43 2.02 -2.22 6.92
CA TYR A 43 3.06 -1.24 6.64
C TYR A 43 4.26 -1.40 7.56
N ALA A 44 4.01 -1.72 8.84
CA ALA A 44 5.06 -2.06 9.78
C ALA A 44 5.83 -3.30 9.33
N LEU A 45 5.14 -4.36 8.87
CA LEU A 45 5.77 -5.56 8.32
C LEU A 45 6.60 -5.24 7.05
N ALA A 46 6.04 -4.47 6.12
CA ALA A 46 6.70 -4.02 4.89
C ALA A 46 7.95 -3.15 5.16
N SER A 47 7.99 -2.47 6.31
CA SER A 47 9.16 -1.70 6.74
C SER A 47 10.31 -2.57 7.27
N THR A 48 10.04 -3.85 7.53
CA THR A 48 11.06 -4.81 7.93
C THR A 48 11.70 -5.48 6.71
N LYS A 49 12.93 -5.97 6.87
CA LYS A 49 13.57 -6.81 5.85
C LYS A 49 12.99 -8.22 5.94
N SER A 50 11.83 -8.42 5.32
CA SER A 50 11.22 -9.74 5.14
C SER A 50 11.97 -10.54 4.07
N GLU A 51 11.91 -11.87 4.16
CA GLU A 51 12.38 -12.77 3.10
C GLU A 51 11.38 -12.85 1.94
N GLU A 52 10.12 -12.51 2.21
CA GLU A 52 9.03 -12.41 1.23
C GLU A 52 8.86 -10.96 0.76
N LEU A 53 8.59 -10.77 -0.54
CA LEU A 53 8.36 -9.45 -1.11
C LEU A 53 7.04 -8.88 -0.59
N LEU A 54 7.17 -7.83 0.22
CA LEU A 54 6.07 -6.98 0.67
C LEU A 54 6.59 -5.55 0.71
N GLU A 55 6.37 -4.80 -0.35
CA GLU A 55 6.79 -3.40 -0.46
C GLU A 55 5.59 -2.49 -0.71
N VAL A 56 5.42 -1.47 0.14
CA VAL A 56 4.36 -0.48 -0.03
C VAL A 56 4.99 0.80 -0.57
N PHE A 57 4.45 1.30 -1.66
CA PHE A 57 4.88 2.52 -2.33
C PHE A 57 3.86 3.63 -2.15
N ALA A 58 4.36 4.87 -2.04
CA ALA A 58 3.58 6.08 -1.95
C ALA A 58 3.89 7.00 -3.14
N ALA A 59 2.85 7.51 -3.79
CA ALA A 59 2.96 8.66 -4.67
C ALA A 59 2.92 9.94 -3.83
N ILE A 60 3.96 10.75 -3.88
CA ILE A 60 4.11 11.95 -3.04
C ILE A 60 4.45 13.14 -3.93
N ASP A 61 3.76 14.26 -3.73
CA ASP A 61 3.97 15.48 -4.50
C ASP A 61 5.15 16.33 -4.00
N SER A 62 5.37 17.50 -4.59
CA SER A 62 6.46 18.40 -4.18
C SER A 62 6.29 19.05 -2.81
N GLN A 63 5.09 19.01 -2.24
CA GLN A 63 4.75 19.56 -0.93
C GLN A 63 4.78 18.49 0.18
N ASP A 64 5.18 17.27 -0.15
CA ASP A 64 5.09 16.10 0.73
C ASP A 64 3.64 15.70 1.02
N ASP A 65 2.72 15.98 0.08
CA ASP A 65 1.34 15.51 0.17
C ASP A 65 1.23 14.12 -0.48
N LEU A 66 0.54 13.21 0.21
CA LEU A 66 0.26 11.87 -0.30
C LEU A 66 -0.78 11.96 -1.42
N LEU A 67 -0.54 11.26 -2.54
CA LEU A 67 -1.41 11.23 -3.72
C LEU A 67 -1.97 9.83 -4.02
N GLY A 68 -1.40 8.81 -3.40
CA GLY A 68 -1.82 7.43 -3.62
C GLY A 68 -0.83 6.44 -3.04
N VAL A 69 -1.25 5.18 -2.98
CA VAL A 69 -0.44 4.06 -2.51
C VAL A 69 -0.62 2.84 -3.41
N ALA A 70 0.38 1.97 -3.42
CA ALA A 70 0.33 0.67 -4.07
C ALA A 70 1.20 -0.33 -3.32
N THR A 71 0.80 -1.59 -3.27
CA THR A 71 1.57 -2.65 -2.62
C THR A 71 2.09 -3.62 -3.67
N LEU A 72 3.37 -3.96 -3.60
CA LEU A 72 3.99 -5.01 -4.39
C LEU A 72 4.18 -6.25 -3.48
N VAL A 73 3.57 -7.37 -3.86
CA VAL A 73 3.61 -8.63 -3.10
C VAL A 73 4.07 -9.79 -3.97
N ASP A 74 4.68 -10.82 -3.37
CA ASP A 74 5.06 -12.05 -4.10
C ASP A 74 3.84 -12.81 -4.65
N ASP A 75 2.79 -12.94 -3.84
CA ASP A 75 1.54 -13.63 -4.15
C ASP A 75 0.38 -12.81 -3.54
N ASP A 76 -0.61 -12.44 -4.35
CA ASP A 76 -1.82 -11.71 -3.90
C ASP A 76 -2.89 -12.67 -3.33
N GLU A 77 -2.53 -13.95 -3.14
CA GLU A 77 -3.35 -15.05 -2.62
C GLU A 77 -4.67 -15.29 -3.39
N LEU A 78 -4.77 -14.75 -4.60
CA LEU A 78 -5.95 -14.89 -5.44
C LEU A 78 -6.09 -16.34 -5.93
N PRO A 79 -7.23 -17.00 -5.66
CA PRO A 79 -7.44 -18.37 -6.11
C PRO A 79 -7.42 -18.43 -7.64
N ASP A 80 -6.73 -19.42 -8.19
CA ASP A 80 -6.60 -19.69 -9.63
C ASP A 80 -5.87 -18.62 -10.45
N ALA A 81 -5.08 -17.75 -9.82
CA ALA A 81 -4.22 -16.80 -10.51
C ALA A 81 -3.06 -17.52 -11.26
N PRO A 82 -3.06 -17.56 -12.61
CA PRO A 82 -2.08 -18.33 -13.38
C PRO A 82 -0.82 -17.52 -13.72
N GLU A 83 -0.79 -16.23 -13.37
CA GLU A 83 0.26 -15.30 -13.76
C GLU A 83 1.44 -15.37 -12.76
N PRO A 84 2.70 -15.38 -13.25
CA PRO A 84 3.85 -15.32 -12.37
C PRO A 84 3.93 -13.94 -11.71
N GLY A 85 4.07 -13.93 -10.38
CA GLY A 85 4.31 -12.71 -9.61
C GLY A 85 5.67 -12.05 -9.93
N PRO A 86 5.95 -10.88 -9.30
CA PRO A 86 5.18 -10.28 -8.22
C PRO A 86 3.93 -9.52 -8.69
N TRP A 87 2.99 -9.33 -7.77
CA TRP A 87 1.69 -8.70 -7.98
C TRP A 87 1.67 -7.27 -7.47
N LEU A 88 1.12 -6.35 -8.27
CA LEU A 88 0.81 -5.00 -7.84
C LEU A 88 -0.64 -4.95 -7.35
N ALA A 89 -0.80 -4.94 -6.03
CA ALA A 89 -2.07 -4.97 -5.31
C ALA A 89 -2.35 -3.64 -4.59
N ALA A 90 -3.55 -3.53 -4.01
CA ALA A 90 -3.97 -2.40 -3.17
C ALA A 90 -3.63 -1.02 -3.75
N VAL A 91 -3.88 -0.82 -5.06
CA VAL A 91 -3.61 0.45 -5.74
C VAL A 91 -4.73 1.44 -5.46
N PHE A 92 -4.39 2.54 -4.78
CA PHE A 92 -5.30 3.65 -4.49
C PHE A 92 -4.71 4.97 -4.98
N VAL A 93 -5.56 5.83 -5.57
CA VAL A 93 -5.20 7.19 -5.97
C VAL A 93 -6.25 8.14 -5.40
N THR A 94 -5.83 9.26 -4.81
CA THR A 94 -6.80 10.24 -4.31
C THR A 94 -7.64 10.80 -5.46
N PRO A 95 -8.94 11.05 -5.25
CA PRO A 95 -9.79 11.71 -6.24
C PRO A 95 -9.30 13.09 -6.69
#